data_AF-A0A8A4TXC2-F1
#
_entry.id   AF-A0A8A4TXC2-F1
#
_cell.length_a   1.000
_cell.length_b   1.000
_cell.length_c   1.000
_cell.angle_alpha   90.00
_cell.angle_beta   90.00
_cell.angle_gamma   90.00
#
_symmetry.space_group_name_H-M   'P 1'
#
loop_
_entity.id
_entity.type
_entity.pdbx_description
1 polymer ?
#
loop_
_entity_poly.entity_id
_entity_poly.type
_entity_poly.pdbx_seq_one_letter_code
_entity_poly.pdbx_strand_id
1 'polypeptide(L)'
;MELWSADRVCIKGRFEKDWGIMVDDEGVIQSIGPREQLVANAKSVRQYPDHILMPAFINPHHIGFTRIFRGLFDFNAPFQELRQKLVWPLSQAIDTELFEAVYRIALAEQALSGVAAIGEFHYLHNGYFKEPGRGNFGELIISIAKEIGMRVNLVYTFFDQGASESTKAFIQPLDTSLKEFKDLQDKYKHDPLIRIMPGIHSLEHTSSEAIIAAAELAETYDTKLHVILAERETEIENAQLQYGTSPLRALQKMGILSKRLVVINGTHLEDEEFGMLRELENPAIVCPTASLARGDDFPNTLGLIREEIPIAVASSTIGMSNVYAVPTEIQWLEFSQRSLQKTMNVLCSQTDINSLWELGSTNAASALDLNPALLMPGSPADFMLIRISDVGFRPHFNYNDNRFLNQLVYGWGNQVHMTHLMIQGKMVVKNGHLNYDLGESVQKTEQWSQAVLRSMEKSAGKTAEELPTETPR
;
A
#
# COMPACT_ATOMS: atom_id res chain seq x y z
N MET A 1 13.77 -24.09 14.77
CA MET A 1 14.90 -23.20 14.41
C MET A 1 15.52 -23.63 13.10
N GLU A 2 15.16 -22.94 12.04
CA GLU A 2 15.64 -23.12 10.68
C GLU A 2 16.59 -21.97 10.31
N LEU A 3 17.73 -22.30 9.70
CA LEU A 3 18.68 -21.32 9.17
C LEU A 3 18.37 -21.01 7.72
N TRP A 4 18.10 -19.75 7.42
CA TRP A 4 17.97 -19.22 6.06
C TRP A 4 19.23 -18.46 5.70
N SER A 5 19.92 -18.87 4.63
CA SER A 5 21.15 -18.21 4.18
C SER A 5 21.14 -18.01 2.67
N ALA A 6 21.80 -16.95 2.23
CA ALA A 6 21.94 -16.58 0.83
C ALA A 6 23.38 -16.10 0.59
N ASP A 7 23.76 -15.81 -0.66
CA ASP A 7 25.10 -15.27 -0.95
C ASP A 7 25.35 -13.98 -0.17
N ARG A 8 24.28 -13.16 -0.04
CA ARG A 8 24.30 -11.94 0.77
C ARG A 8 23.01 -11.76 1.55
N VAL A 9 23.13 -11.13 2.72
CA VAL A 9 22.00 -10.71 3.55
C VAL A 9 22.05 -9.18 3.69
N CYS A 10 20.96 -8.50 3.32
CA CYS A 10 20.82 -7.06 3.50
C CYS A 10 20.32 -6.74 4.92
N ILE A 11 21.15 -6.10 5.73
CA ILE A 11 20.83 -5.63 7.08
C ILE A 11 21.11 -4.14 7.16
N LYS A 12 20.08 -3.34 7.47
CA LYS A 12 20.19 -1.86 7.55
C LYS A 12 20.88 -1.25 6.31
N GLY A 13 20.48 -1.71 5.12
CA GLY A 13 21.04 -1.25 3.85
C GLY A 13 22.41 -1.82 3.46
N ARG A 14 23.03 -2.66 4.30
CA ARG A 14 24.37 -3.24 4.05
C ARG A 14 24.28 -4.71 3.68
N PHE A 15 25.05 -5.13 2.68
CA PHE A 15 25.04 -6.50 2.16
C PHE A 15 26.18 -7.34 2.72
N GLU A 16 25.87 -8.11 3.75
CA GLU A 16 26.84 -8.99 4.39
C GLU A 16 26.95 -10.32 3.65
N LYS A 17 28.17 -10.72 3.28
CA LYS A 17 28.44 -11.94 2.52
C LYS A 17 28.47 -13.16 3.44
N ASP A 18 27.93 -14.29 2.98
CA ASP A 18 27.95 -15.56 3.73
C ASP A 18 27.26 -15.48 5.11
N TRP A 19 26.24 -14.63 5.21
CA TRP A 19 25.40 -14.48 6.40
C TRP A 19 24.11 -15.29 6.30
N GLY A 20 23.41 -15.41 7.43
CA GLY A 20 22.08 -16.01 7.49
C GLY A 20 21.25 -15.48 8.65
N ILE A 21 20.00 -15.94 8.68
CA ILE A 21 18.99 -15.60 9.67
C ILE A 21 18.43 -16.90 10.27
N MET A 22 18.42 -16.98 11.59
CA MET A 22 17.78 -18.06 12.35
C MET A 22 16.33 -17.69 12.63
N VAL A 23 15.40 -18.52 12.17
CA VAL A 23 13.95 -18.35 12.38
C VAL A 23 13.44 -19.50 13.24
N ASP A 24 12.71 -19.20 14.29
CA ASP A 24 12.07 -20.23 15.12
C ASP A 24 10.77 -20.77 14.51
N ASP A 25 10.10 -21.64 15.25
CA ASP A 25 8.89 -22.32 14.78
C ASP A 25 7.64 -21.42 14.91
N GLU A 26 7.75 -20.25 15.57
CA GLU A 26 6.73 -19.18 15.66
C GLU A 26 6.90 -18.11 14.56
N GLY A 27 7.93 -18.25 13.72
CA GLY A 27 8.23 -17.31 12.66
C GLY A 27 8.90 -16.03 13.13
N VAL A 28 9.58 -16.08 14.28
CA VAL A 28 10.34 -14.96 14.84
C VAL A 28 11.83 -15.15 14.56
N ILE A 29 12.51 -14.07 14.22
CA ILE A 29 13.95 -14.04 14.02
C ILE A 29 14.64 -14.13 15.38
N GLN A 30 15.50 -15.12 15.57
CA GLN A 30 16.22 -15.33 16.83
C GLN A 30 17.64 -14.77 16.77
N SER A 31 18.31 -14.86 15.61
CA SER A 31 19.65 -14.32 15.41
C SER A 31 19.97 -14.11 13.94
N ILE A 32 20.92 -13.22 13.69
CA ILE A 32 21.43 -12.85 12.37
C ILE A 32 22.94 -12.75 12.48
N GLY A 33 23.67 -13.28 11.51
CA GLY A 33 25.12 -13.27 11.56
C GLY A 33 25.80 -14.17 10.52
N PRO A 34 27.12 -14.35 10.63
CA PRO A 34 27.88 -15.24 9.77
C PRO A 34 27.31 -16.66 9.79
N ARG A 35 27.04 -17.24 8.61
CA ARG A 35 26.41 -18.56 8.45
C ARG A 35 27.17 -19.66 9.22
N GLU A 36 28.49 -19.59 9.22
CA GLU A 36 29.36 -20.56 9.91
C GLU A 36 29.14 -20.59 11.44
N GLN A 37 28.71 -19.46 12.03
CA GLN A 37 28.44 -19.37 13.47
C GLN A 37 27.01 -19.84 13.79
N LEU A 38 26.07 -19.64 12.86
CA LEU A 38 24.67 -20.01 13.05
C LEU A 38 24.39 -21.49 12.81
N VAL A 39 25.12 -22.12 11.88
CA VAL A 39 24.85 -23.50 11.43
C VAL A 39 24.90 -24.54 12.56
N ALA A 40 25.77 -24.33 13.56
CA ALA A 40 25.93 -25.26 14.68
C ALA A 40 24.66 -25.40 15.53
N ASN A 41 23.82 -24.36 15.56
CA ASN A 41 22.59 -24.31 16.35
C ASN A 41 21.32 -24.53 15.50
N ALA A 42 21.46 -24.77 14.19
CA ALA A 42 20.34 -24.92 13.28
C ALA A 42 19.81 -26.36 13.25
N LYS A 43 18.49 -26.55 13.34
CA LYS A 43 17.84 -27.87 13.16
C LYS A 43 17.76 -28.26 11.68
N SER A 44 17.62 -27.27 10.80
CA SER A 44 17.61 -27.40 9.35
C SER A 44 18.27 -26.18 8.72
N VAL A 45 18.80 -26.34 7.51
CA VAL A 45 19.47 -25.26 6.77
C VAL A 45 18.89 -25.17 5.37
N ARG A 46 18.44 -23.97 5.00
CA ARG A 46 18.12 -23.60 3.63
C ARG A 46 19.15 -22.63 3.11
N GLN A 47 19.76 -22.99 1.99
CA GLN A 47 20.79 -22.20 1.34
C GLN A 47 20.32 -21.80 -0.04
N TYR A 48 20.45 -20.52 -0.34
CA TYR A 48 20.07 -19.91 -1.60
C TYR A 48 21.30 -19.27 -2.23
N PRO A 49 22.21 -20.07 -2.82
CA PRO A 49 23.30 -19.53 -3.61
C PRO A 49 22.72 -18.67 -4.75
N ASP A 50 23.45 -17.67 -5.20
CA ASP A 50 23.03 -16.69 -6.21
C ASP A 50 21.82 -15.83 -5.83
N HIS A 51 21.47 -15.78 -4.54
CA HIS A 51 20.39 -14.94 -4.04
C HIS A 51 20.88 -13.91 -3.04
N ILE A 52 20.06 -12.88 -2.87
CA ILE A 52 20.14 -11.95 -1.76
C ILE A 52 18.90 -12.13 -0.91
N LEU A 53 19.11 -12.25 0.40
CA LEU A 53 18.06 -12.18 1.41
C LEU A 53 17.95 -10.73 1.89
N MET A 54 16.77 -10.15 1.86
CA MET A 54 16.57 -8.78 2.34
C MET A 54 15.17 -8.59 2.93
N PRO A 55 14.92 -7.49 3.68
CA PRO A 55 13.58 -7.22 4.19
C PRO A 55 12.56 -7.23 3.04
N ALA A 56 11.37 -7.75 3.30
CA ALA A 56 10.28 -7.60 2.35
C ALA A 56 9.81 -6.14 2.30
N PHE A 57 9.21 -5.74 1.19
CA PHE A 57 8.63 -4.40 1.06
C PHE A 57 7.36 -4.26 1.88
N ILE A 58 7.03 -3.01 2.16
CA ILE A 58 5.78 -2.60 2.80
C ILE A 58 5.12 -1.57 1.89
N ASN A 59 3.83 -1.74 1.63
CA ASN A 59 3.03 -0.81 0.84
C ASN A 59 2.02 -0.10 1.77
N PRO A 60 2.31 1.09 2.28
CA PRO A 60 1.57 1.70 3.38
C PRO A 60 0.21 2.27 2.97
N HIS A 61 -0.10 2.31 1.67
CA HIS A 61 -1.41 2.76 1.18
C HIS A 61 -1.79 2.03 -0.12
N HIS A 62 -2.77 1.14 0.01
CA HIS A 62 -3.27 0.28 -1.04
C HIS A 62 -4.80 0.30 -1.03
N ILE A 63 -5.41 0.33 -2.22
CA ILE A 63 -6.88 0.31 -2.37
C ILE A 63 -7.25 -0.87 -3.28
N GLY A 64 -7.39 -2.04 -2.68
CA GLY A 64 -7.38 -3.33 -3.38
C GLY A 64 -8.58 -3.56 -4.30
N PHE A 65 -9.78 -3.11 -3.90
CA PHE A 65 -10.98 -3.32 -4.71
C PHE A 65 -10.88 -2.68 -6.10
N THR A 66 -10.09 -1.61 -6.25
CA THR A 66 -9.92 -0.92 -7.55
C THR A 66 -9.22 -1.79 -8.58
N ARG A 67 -8.59 -2.90 -8.17
CA ARG A 67 -7.91 -3.84 -9.06
C ARG A 67 -8.80 -4.39 -10.18
N ILE A 68 -10.11 -4.45 -9.95
CA ILE A 68 -11.10 -4.91 -10.94
C ILE A 68 -11.20 -3.95 -12.14
N PHE A 69 -10.82 -2.69 -11.98
CA PHE A 69 -10.87 -1.69 -13.05
C PHE A 69 -9.59 -1.63 -13.90
N ARG A 70 -8.62 -2.51 -13.65
CA ARG A 70 -7.36 -2.53 -14.40
C ARG A 70 -7.61 -2.64 -15.90
N GLY A 71 -7.00 -1.73 -16.66
CA GLY A 71 -7.10 -1.68 -18.12
C GLY A 71 -8.40 -1.06 -18.64
N LEU A 72 -9.32 -0.64 -17.74
CA LEU A 72 -10.56 0.02 -18.14
C LEU A 72 -10.35 1.51 -18.44
N PHE A 73 -9.35 2.14 -17.82
CA PHE A 73 -9.11 3.58 -17.93
C PHE A 73 -7.98 3.87 -18.91
N ASP A 74 -8.34 4.22 -20.15
CA ASP A 74 -7.45 4.87 -21.12
C ASP A 74 -8.30 5.67 -22.13
N PHE A 75 -9.12 6.57 -21.58
CA PHE A 75 -9.96 7.47 -22.34
C PHE A 75 -9.38 8.88 -22.25
N ASN A 76 -9.47 9.65 -23.34
CA ASN A 76 -9.11 11.06 -23.34
C ASN A 76 -10.19 11.89 -22.61
N ALA A 77 -10.18 11.87 -21.28
CA ALA A 77 -11.09 12.61 -20.42
C ALA A 77 -10.45 12.97 -19.07
N PRO A 78 -10.87 14.06 -18.41
CA PRO A 78 -10.42 14.38 -17.06
C PRO A 78 -10.76 13.27 -16.06
N PHE A 79 -9.86 13.03 -15.09
CA PHE A 79 -10.05 11.96 -14.11
C PHE A 79 -11.38 12.04 -13.35
N GLN A 80 -11.79 13.24 -12.95
CA GLN A 80 -13.03 13.46 -12.21
C GLN A 80 -14.26 12.98 -13.00
N GLU A 81 -14.24 13.14 -14.33
CA GLU A 81 -15.30 12.66 -15.20
C GLU A 81 -15.33 11.12 -15.26
N LEU A 82 -14.17 10.48 -15.42
CA LEU A 82 -14.04 9.02 -15.41
C LEU A 82 -14.46 8.43 -14.08
N ARG A 83 -14.11 9.08 -12.97
CA ARG A 83 -14.51 8.66 -11.62
C ARG A 83 -16.02 8.67 -11.47
N GLN A 84 -16.68 9.75 -11.90
CA GLN A 84 -18.13 9.91 -11.79
C GLN A 84 -18.90 8.95 -12.71
N LYS A 85 -18.42 8.74 -13.95
CA LYS A 85 -19.13 7.98 -14.97
C LYS A 85 -18.83 6.48 -14.97
N LEU A 86 -17.66 6.06 -14.49
CA LEU A 86 -17.22 4.66 -14.54
C LEU A 86 -16.91 4.11 -13.15
N VAL A 87 -15.94 4.70 -12.44
CA VAL A 87 -15.41 4.12 -11.18
C VAL A 87 -16.53 3.94 -10.16
N TRP A 88 -17.25 5.02 -9.87
CA TRP A 88 -18.30 5.03 -8.85
C TRP A 88 -19.46 4.09 -9.20
N PRO A 89 -20.09 4.16 -10.38
CA PRO A 89 -21.11 3.20 -10.79
C PRO A 89 -20.65 1.74 -10.73
N LEU A 90 -19.47 1.43 -11.28
CA LEU A 90 -18.97 0.05 -11.30
C LEU A 90 -18.61 -0.47 -9.91
N SER A 91 -18.20 0.41 -8.99
CA SER A 91 -17.96 0.04 -7.59
C SER A 91 -19.24 -0.45 -6.90
N GLN A 92 -20.41 0.09 -7.26
CA GLN A 92 -21.69 -0.37 -6.72
C GLN A 92 -22.10 -1.75 -7.22
N ALA A 93 -21.65 -2.12 -8.42
CA ALA A 93 -21.94 -3.41 -9.02
C ALA A 93 -21.10 -4.55 -8.42
N ILE A 94 -20.16 -4.25 -7.53
CA ILE A 94 -19.32 -5.25 -6.86
C ILE A 94 -20.14 -6.00 -5.80
N ASP A 95 -20.45 -7.26 -6.10
CA ASP A 95 -21.03 -8.19 -5.13
C ASP A 95 -19.93 -8.88 -4.29
N THR A 96 -20.34 -9.61 -3.25
CA THR A 96 -19.41 -10.30 -2.36
C THR A 96 -18.47 -11.27 -3.09
N GLU A 97 -18.99 -12.07 -4.02
CA GLU A 97 -18.17 -13.07 -4.72
C GLU A 97 -17.10 -12.41 -5.60
N LEU A 98 -17.46 -11.33 -6.30
CA LEU A 98 -16.51 -10.55 -7.08
C LEU A 98 -15.50 -9.86 -6.17
N PHE A 99 -15.96 -9.25 -5.07
CA PHE A 99 -15.09 -8.59 -4.10
C PHE A 99 -14.01 -9.57 -3.60
N GLU A 100 -14.40 -10.77 -3.17
CA GLU A 100 -13.43 -11.74 -2.68
C GLU A 100 -12.44 -12.19 -3.78
N ALA A 101 -12.92 -12.45 -5.00
CA ALA A 101 -12.07 -12.81 -6.13
C ALA A 101 -11.06 -11.70 -6.47
N VAL A 102 -11.52 -10.44 -6.47
CA VAL A 102 -10.68 -9.27 -6.75
C VAL A 102 -9.62 -9.09 -5.67
N TYR A 103 -9.97 -9.23 -4.39
CA TYR A 103 -9.00 -9.10 -3.30
C TYR A 103 -8.00 -10.24 -3.27
N ARG A 104 -8.39 -11.47 -3.59
CA ARG A 104 -7.45 -12.59 -3.74
C ARG A 104 -6.38 -12.26 -4.78
N ILE A 105 -6.77 -11.72 -5.94
CA ILE A 105 -5.84 -11.30 -7.00
C ILE A 105 -5.00 -10.09 -6.56
N ALA A 106 -5.62 -9.08 -5.93
CA ALA A 106 -4.91 -7.87 -5.50
C ALA A 106 -3.81 -8.19 -4.47
N LEU A 107 -4.13 -8.99 -3.44
CA LEU A 107 -3.16 -9.39 -2.41
C LEU A 107 -2.10 -10.35 -2.95
N ALA A 108 -2.47 -11.27 -3.85
CA ALA A 108 -1.52 -12.12 -4.56
C ALA A 108 -0.50 -11.29 -5.36
N GLU A 109 -0.95 -10.24 -6.02
CA GLU A 109 -0.08 -9.36 -6.80
C GLU A 109 0.91 -8.58 -5.93
N GLN A 110 0.48 -8.12 -4.74
CA GLN A 110 1.37 -7.54 -3.73
C GLN A 110 2.42 -8.58 -3.26
N ALA A 111 1.99 -9.80 -2.94
CA ALA A 111 2.91 -10.86 -2.53
C ALA A 111 3.94 -11.20 -3.62
N LEU A 112 3.50 -11.34 -4.86
CA LEU A 112 4.35 -11.62 -6.02
C LEU A 112 5.31 -10.47 -6.36
N SER A 113 5.04 -9.24 -5.90
CA SER A 113 5.94 -8.10 -6.02
C SER A 113 6.90 -7.93 -4.83
N GLY A 114 6.87 -8.85 -3.85
CA GLY A 114 7.76 -8.84 -2.69
C GLY A 114 7.28 -7.99 -1.53
N VAL A 115 5.99 -7.61 -1.51
CA VAL A 115 5.36 -6.88 -0.41
C VAL A 115 4.87 -7.88 0.64
N ALA A 116 5.34 -7.74 1.89
CA ALA A 116 4.88 -8.57 3.00
C ALA A 116 3.70 -7.96 3.77
N ALA A 117 3.56 -6.63 3.73
CA ALA A 117 2.54 -5.91 4.49
C ALA A 117 1.93 -4.77 3.69
N ILE A 118 0.62 -4.60 3.83
CA ILE A 118 -0.12 -3.49 3.21
C ILE A 118 -0.88 -2.66 4.25
N GLY A 119 -1.00 -1.36 3.98
CA GLY A 119 -2.04 -0.50 4.56
C GLY A 119 -3.24 -0.49 3.63
N GLU A 120 -4.23 -1.35 3.88
CA GLU A 120 -5.44 -1.41 3.07
C GLU A 120 -6.38 -0.27 3.48
N PHE A 121 -6.48 0.75 2.62
CA PHE A 121 -7.31 1.93 2.83
C PHE A 121 -8.76 1.64 2.41
N HIS A 122 -9.52 1.11 3.36
CA HIS A 122 -10.82 0.49 3.12
C HIS A 122 -11.98 1.48 3.30
N TYR A 123 -12.58 1.89 2.17
CA TYR A 123 -13.76 2.77 2.13
C TYR A 123 -14.91 2.23 1.27
N LEU A 124 -14.83 0.99 0.79
CA LEU A 124 -15.96 0.32 0.12
C LEU A 124 -16.75 -0.43 1.19
N HIS A 125 -17.74 0.23 1.79
CA HIS A 125 -18.48 -0.29 2.95
C HIS A 125 -19.75 -1.05 2.57
N ASN A 126 -20.45 -0.58 1.53
CA ASN A 126 -21.72 -1.15 1.10
C ASN A 126 -21.53 -1.89 -0.23
N GLY A 127 -21.89 -3.16 -0.25
CA GLY A 127 -22.02 -3.94 -1.48
C GLY A 127 -23.21 -4.88 -1.42
N TYR A 128 -23.49 -5.54 -2.53
CA TYR A 128 -24.55 -6.54 -2.59
C TYR A 128 -24.09 -7.85 -1.94
N PHE A 129 -24.47 -8.04 -0.68
CA PHE A 129 -24.33 -9.32 0.00
C PHE A 129 -25.47 -10.25 -0.40
N LYS A 130 -25.15 -11.34 -1.11
CA LYS A 130 -26.15 -12.33 -1.55
C LYS A 130 -26.83 -13.04 -0.38
N GLU A 131 -26.13 -13.18 0.75
CA GLU A 131 -26.67 -13.78 1.97
C GLU A 131 -26.92 -12.70 3.05
N PRO A 132 -28.14 -12.61 3.60
CA PRO A 132 -28.42 -11.73 4.73
C PRO A 132 -27.53 -12.07 5.93
N GLY A 133 -26.82 -11.07 6.48
CA GLY A 133 -25.92 -11.25 7.62
C GLY A 133 -24.49 -11.65 7.29
N ARG A 134 -24.11 -11.75 5.99
CA ARG A 134 -22.75 -12.09 5.53
C ARG A 134 -21.74 -10.94 5.45
N GLY A 135 -21.91 -9.94 6.32
CA GLY A 135 -20.74 -9.30 6.91
C GLY A 135 -20.30 -7.97 6.32
N ASN A 136 -19.09 -7.65 6.75
CA ASN A 136 -18.38 -6.39 6.62
C ASN A 136 -17.24 -6.65 5.63
N PHE A 137 -17.12 -5.84 4.57
CA PHE A 137 -16.06 -6.01 3.58
C PHE A 137 -14.65 -5.94 4.19
N GLY A 138 -14.45 -5.14 5.23
CA GLY A 138 -13.22 -5.12 6.03
C GLY A 138 -12.88 -6.48 6.65
N GLU A 139 -13.88 -7.22 7.14
CA GLU A 139 -13.66 -8.57 7.65
C GLU A 139 -13.33 -9.58 6.55
N LEU A 140 -13.94 -9.45 5.37
CA LEU A 140 -13.63 -10.29 4.21
C LEU A 140 -12.19 -10.08 3.74
N ILE A 141 -11.72 -8.83 3.68
CA ILE A 141 -10.32 -8.50 3.39
C ILE A 141 -9.39 -9.24 4.35
N ILE A 142 -9.67 -9.16 5.65
CA ILE A 142 -8.87 -9.83 6.69
C ILE A 142 -8.86 -11.34 6.50
N SER A 143 -10.02 -11.95 6.22
CA SER A 143 -10.12 -13.39 5.96
C SER A 143 -9.25 -13.81 4.77
N ILE A 144 -9.35 -13.10 3.65
CA ILE A 144 -8.60 -13.38 2.43
C ILE A 144 -7.10 -13.18 2.65
N ALA A 145 -6.71 -12.13 3.38
CA ALA A 145 -5.31 -11.90 3.73
C ALA A 145 -4.72 -13.06 4.52
N LYS A 146 -5.48 -13.59 5.49
CA LYS A 146 -5.06 -14.75 6.28
C LYS A 146 -5.01 -16.05 5.47
N GLU A 147 -5.90 -16.22 4.49
CA GLU A 147 -5.87 -17.34 3.55
C GLU A 147 -4.58 -17.34 2.71
N ILE A 148 -4.16 -16.18 2.21
CA ILE A 148 -2.95 -16.02 1.40
C ILE A 148 -1.69 -16.00 2.29
N GLY A 149 -1.82 -15.57 3.55
CA GLY A 149 -0.71 -15.39 4.48
C GLY A 149 -0.09 -13.99 4.45
N MET A 150 -0.83 -12.99 3.97
CA MET A 150 -0.41 -11.59 3.91
C MET A 150 -0.68 -10.86 5.24
N ARG A 151 0.21 -9.93 5.59
CA ARG A 151 -0.02 -8.98 6.70
C ARG A 151 -0.86 -7.81 6.20
N VAL A 152 -1.91 -7.47 6.93
CA VAL A 152 -2.82 -6.35 6.60
C VAL A 152 -3.00 -5.44 7.80
N ASN A 153 -2.60 -4.19 7.62
CA ASN A 153 -3.07 -3.08 8.41
C ASN A 153 -4.33 -2.55 7.73
N LEU A 154 -5.50 -2.95 8.22
CA LEU A 154 -6.77 -2.46 7.71
C LEU A 154 -6.97 -1.05 8.22
N VAL A 155 -6.77 -0.08 7.34
CA VAL A 155 -7.11 1.32 7.57
C VAL A 155 -8.60 1.45 7.26
N TYR A 156 -9.42 1.29 8.31
CA TYR A 156 -10.86 1.40 8.23
C TYR A 156 -11.24 2.87 8.07
N THR A 157 -11.61 3.24 6.84
CA THR A 157 -11.70 4.64 6.44
C THR A 157 -13.13 5.16 6.54
N PHE A 158 -13.32 6.23 7.30
CA PHE A 158 -14.59 6.91 7.47
C PHE A 158 -14.96 7.68 6.21
N PHE A 159 -16.16 7.39 5.69
CA PHE A 159 -16.76 8.02 4.53
C PHE A 159 -18.27 8.09 4.79
N ASP A 160 -18.76 9.23 5.26
CA ASP A 160 -20.16 9.42 5.65
C ASP A 160 -20.84 10.58 4.90
N GLN A 161 -20.11 11.26 4.02
CA GLN A 161 -20.63 12.30 3.14
C GLN A 161 -20.41 11.94 1.67
N GLY A 162 -21.37 12.29 0.82
CA GLY A 162 -21.25 12.12 -0.62
C GLY A 162 -22.29 12.93 -1.38
N ALA A 163 -21.91 13.42 -2.55
CA ALA A 163 -22.69 14.38 -3.33
C ALA A 163 -23.73 13.74 -4.27
N SER A 164 -23.76 12.41 -4.39
CA SER A 164 -24.56 11.73 -5.43
C SER A 164 -24.94 10.29 -5.11
N GLU A 165 -25.98 9.80 -5.79
CA GLU A 165 -26.41 8.39 -5.84
C GLU A 165 -25.24 7.44 -6.17
N SER A 166 -24.29 7.87 -7.00
CA SER A 166 -23.13 7.09 -7.43
C SER A 166 -22.11 6.81 -6.30
N THR A 167 -22.19 7.51 -5.17
CA THR A 167 -21.28 7.30 -4.01
C THR A 167 -21.84 6.39 -2.91
N LYS A 168 -23.05 5.84 -3.09
CA LYS A 168 -23.74 5.03 -2.07
C LYS A 168 -22.96 3.80 -1.58
N ALA A 169 -22.13 3.20 -2.43
CA ALA A 169 -21.31 2.05 -2.03
C ALA A 169 -20.26 2.40 -0.95
N PHE A 170 -19.92 3.69 -0.80
CA PHE A 170 -18.89 4.15 0.14
C PHE A 170 -19.50 4.77 1.40
N ILE A 171 -20.67 5.42 1.30
CA ILE A 171 -21.28 6.16 2.41
C ILE A 171 -21.75 5.20 3.51
N GLN A 172 -21.20 5.32 4.71
CA GLN A 172 -21.64 4.57 5.87
C GLN A 172 -21.92 5.51 7.05
N PRO A 173 -23.04 5.34 7.78
CA PRO A 173 -23.33 6.15 8.94
C PRO A 173 -22.26 6.01 10.03
N LEU A 174 -21.92 7.12 10.68
CA LEU A 174 -20.89 7.18 11.73
C LEU A 174 -21.06 6.12 12.82
N ASP A 175 -22.28 5.94 13.35
CA ASP A 175 -22.54 4.95 14.40
C ASP A 175 -22.26 3.51 13.95
N THR A 176 -22.56 3.20 12.69
CA THR A 176 -22.25 1.88 12.09
C THR A 176 -20.74 1.71 11.95
N SER A 177 -20.05 2.71 11.40
CA SER A 177 -18.59 2.70 11.23
C SER A 177 -17.85 2.55 12.55
N LEU A 178 -18.27 3.29 13.60
CA LEU A 178 -17.71 3.18 14.94
C LEU A 178 -17.91 1.79 15.53
N LYS A 179 -19.10 1.19 15.33
CA LYS A 179 -19.39 -0.16 15.83
C LYS A 179 -18.52 -1.20 15.12
N GLU A 180 -18.48 -1.18 13.79
CA GLU A 180 -17.70 -2.12 12.99
C GLU A 180 -16.20 -2.01 13.28
N PHE A 181 -15.67 -0.79 13.40
CA PHE A 181 -14.29 -0.58 13.81
C PHE A 181 -13.97 -1.27 15.14
N LYS A 182 -14.81 -1.05 16.17
CA LYS A 182 -14.61 -1.62 17.51
C LYS A 182 -14.73 -3.14 17.49
N ASP A 183 -15.71 -3.68 16.77
CA ASP A 183 -15.89 -5.13 16.62
C ASP A 183 -14.67 -5.80 15.97
N LEU A 184 -14.16 -5.21 14.88
CA LEU A 184 -12.94 -5.68 14.22
C LEU A 184 -11.75 -5.59 15.17
N GLN A 185 -11.61 -4.47 15.87
CA GLN A 185 -10.47 -4.25 16.73
C GLN A 185 -10.46 -5.21 17.93
N ASP A 186 -11.60 -5.47 18.56
CA ASP A 186 -11.70 -6.46 19.62
C ASP A 186 -11.45 -7.89 19.14
N LYS A 187 -11.88 -8.22 17.92
CA LYS A 187 -11.69 -9.53 17.32
C LYS A 187 -10.24 -9.82 16.95
N TYR A 188 -9.51 -8.82 16.44
CA TYR A 188 -8.19 -9.02 15.83
C TYR A 188 -7.01 -8.41 16.61
N LYS A 189 -7.21 -7.76 17.76
CA LYS A 189 -6.15 -7.13 18.58
C LYS A 189 -4.93 -8.00 18.98
N HIS A 190 -5.04 -9.32 18.89
CA HIS A 190 -3.96 -10.26 19.21
C HIS A 190 -3.52 -11.10 18.00
N ASP A 191 -4.06 -10.82 16.82
CA ASP A 191 -3.67 -11.52 15.60
C ASP A 191 -2.29 -11.01 15.13
N PRO A 192 -1.32 -11.90 14.87
CA PRO A 192 0.01 -11.48 14.48
C PRO A 192 0.07 -10.86 13.09
N LEU A 193 -0.93 -11.04 12.21
CA LEU A 193 -0.93 -10.52 10.83
C LEU A 193 -1.82 -9.30 10.64
N ILE A 194 -2.72 -9.01 11.58
CA ILE A 194 -3.81 -8.05 11.39
C ILE A 194 -3.71 -6.91 12.40
N ARG A 195 -3.85 -5.69 11.91
CA ARG A 195 -4.04 -4.49 12.74
C ARG A 195 -5.17 -3.65 12.16
N ILE A 196 -6.01 -3.09 13.02
CA ILE A 196 -7.09 -2.17 12.63
C ILE A 196 -6.67 -0.75 13.01
N MET A 197 -6.77 0.18 12.06
CA MET A 197 -6.36 1.57 12.20
C MET A 197 -7.45 2.48 11.60
N PRO A 198 -7.76 3.63 12.17
CA PRO A 198 -8.75 4.53 11.59
C PRO A 198 -8.17 5.29 10.40
N GLY A 199 -9.02 5.57 9.41
CA GLY A 199 -8.70 6.42 8.26
C GLY A 199 -9.75 7.50 8.03
N ILE A 200 -9.37 8.61 7.42
CA ILE A 200 -10.27 9.66 6.94
C ILE A 200 -10.13 9.71 5.42
N HIS A 201 -11.24 9.48 4.70
CA HIS A 201 -11.16 9.42 3.23
C HIS A 201 -10.69 10.75 2.66
N SER A 202 -11.35 11.86 3.00
CA SER A 202 -10.91 13.23 2.73
C SER A 202 -11.82 14.19 3.49
N LEU A 203 -11.43 15.46 3.61
CA LEU A 203 -12.30 16.47 4.25
C LEU A 203 -13.58 16.78 3.45
N GLU A 204 -13.65 16.36 2.19
CA GLU A 204 -14.81 16.51 1.31
C GLU A 204 -15.88 15.42 1.53
N HIS A 205 -15.48 14.24 2.00
CA HIS A 205 -16.34 13.04 2.08
C HIS A 205 -16.50 12.49 3.50
N THR A 206 -15.94 13.19 4.48
CA THR A 206 -15.98 12.80 5.89
C THR A 206 -16.41 14.00 6.72
N SER A 207 -17.50 13.86 7.47
CA SER A 207 -18.02 14.90 8.36
C SER A 207 -17.02 15.27 9.45
N SER A 208 -17.11 16.50 9.99
CA SER A 208 -16.24 16.93 11.09
C SER A 208 -16.40 16.02 12.32
N GLU A 209 -17.62 15.54 12.58
CA GLU A 209 -17.93 14.58 13.64
C GLU A 209 -17.20 13.24 13.41
N ALA A 210 -17.23 12.70 12.20
CA ALA A 210 -16.54 11.47 11.85
C ALA A 210 -15.02 11.62 11.86
N ILE A 211 -14.49 12.77 11.43
CA ILE A 211 -13.05 13.09 11.49
C ILE A 211 -12.56 13.11 12.94
N ILE A 212 -13.29 13.77 13.84
CA ILE A 212 -12.96 13.80 15.28
C ILE A 212 -13.04 12.39 15.88
N ALA A 213 -14.12 11.64 15.58
CA ALA A 213 -14.30 10.29 16.08
C ALA A 213 -13.17 9.33 15.62
N ALA A 214 -12.71 9.45 14.37
CA ALA A 214 -11.58 8.68 13.85
C ALA A 214 -10.27 9.01 14.61
N ALA A 215 -10.05 10.28 14.96
CA ALA A 215 -8.92 10.69 15.78
C ALA A 215 -8.99 10.16 17.22
N GLU A 216 -10.17 10.20 17.83
CA GLU A 216 -10.41 9.61 19.17
C GLU A 216 -10.20 8.09 19.18
N LEU A 217 -10.56 7.38 18.12
CA LEU A 217 -10.25 5.95 17.97
C LEU A 217 -8.74 5.70 17.89
N ALA A 218 -8.01 6.51 17.13
CA ALA A 218 -6.56 6.39 17.01
C ALA A 218 -5.87 6.58 18.38
N GLU A 219 -6.37 7.53 19.18
CA GLU A 219 -5.90 7.74 20.54
C GLU A 219 -6.26 6.57 21.46
N THR A 220 -7.52 6.13 21.44
CA THR A 220 -8.05 5.06 22.30
C THR A 220 -7.32 3.73 22.10
N TYR A 221 -7.03 3.39 20.84
CA TYR A 221 -6.42 2.10 20.49
C TYR A 221 -4.92 2.18 20.23
N ASP A 222 -4.31 3.33 20.48
CA ASP A 222 -2.88 3.59 20.27
C ASP A 222 -2.37 3.23 18.87
N THR A 223 -3.04 3.76 17.84
CA THR A 223 -2.69 3.53 16.43
C THR A 223 -2.42 4.85 15.69
N LYS A 224 -1.83 4.78 14.48
CA LYS A 224 -1.85 5.91 13.53
C LYS A 224 -3.26 6.14 12.97
N LEU A 225 -3.48 7.38 12.55
CA LEU A 225 -4.64 7.86 11.80
C LEU A 225 -4.17 8.26 10.41
N HIS A 226 -4.71 7.62 9.37
CA HIS A 226 -4.36 7.94 7.99
C HIS A 226 -5.37 8.91 7.38
N VAL A 227 -4.92 9.85 6.55
CA VAL A 227 -5.81 10.78 5.84
C VAL A 227 -5.28 11.06 4.44
N ILE A 228 -6.15 10.97 3.42
CA ILE A 228 -5.84 11.58 2.11
C ILE A 228 -6.10 13.07 2.26
N LEU A 229 -5.07 13.87 1.99
CA LEU A 229 -5.10 15.29 2.28
C LEU A 229 -4.38 16.09 1.20
N ALA A 230 -4.97 17.22 0.82
CA ALA A 230 -4.41 18.17 -0.14
C ALA A 230 -3.95 17.49 -1.44
N GLU A 231 -4.71 16.50 -1.92
CA GLU A 231 -4.36 15.69 -3.08
C GLU A 231 -4.61 16.45 -4.39
N ARG A 232 -5.69 17.25 -4.44
CA ARG A 232 -6.17 17.93 -5.65
C ARG A 232 -6.51 19.39 -5.36
N GLU A 233 -6.36 20.27 -6.35
CA GLU A 233 -6.76 21.69 -6.24
C GLU A 233 -8.21 21.87 -5.81
N THR A 234 -9.12 21.03 -6.32
CA THR A 234 -10.55 21.08 -5.95
C THR A 234 -10.77 20.83 -4.44
N GLU A 235 -9.92 20.02 -3.81
CA GLU A 235 -9.98 19.79 -2.37
C GLU A 235 -9.58 21.05 -1.60
N ILE A 236 -8.57 21.78 -2.09
CA ILE A 236 -8.14 23.06 -1.50
C ILE A 236 -9.26 24.09 -1.57
N GLU A 237 -9.89 24.22 -2.74
CA GLU A 237 -11.03 25.12 -2.95
C GLU A 237 -12.20 24.77 -2.01
N ASN A 238 -12.56 23.49 -1.92
CA ASN A 238 -13.65 23.03 -1.06
C ASN A 238 -13.32 23.24 0.42
N ALA A 239 -12.08 22.98 0.85
CA ALA A 239 -11.66 23.25 2.22
C ALA A 239 -11.70 24.75 2.55
N GLN A 240 -11.30 25.61 1.61
CA GLN A 240 -11.40 27.05 1.78
C GLN A 240 -12.85 27.52 1.90
N LEU A 241 -13.78 26.95 1.13
CA LEU A 241 -15.21 27.26 1.22
C LEU A 241 -15.84 26.77 2.53
N GLN A 242 -15.50 25.56 2.97
CA GLN A 242 -16.13 24.91 4.13
C GLN A 242 -15.51 25.34 5.46
N TYR A 243 -14.18 25.49 5.51
CA TYR A 243 -13.42 25.72 6.76
C TYR A 243 -12.69 27.06 6.78
N GLY A 244 -12.73 27.83 5.68
CA GLY A 244 -12.04 29.12 5.57
C GLY A 244 -10.52 29.02 5.60
N THR A 245 -9.95 27.84 5.34
CA THR A 245 -8.51 27.59 5.40
C THR A 245 -8.15 26.32 4.62
N SER A 246 -6.85 26.04 4.45
CA SER A 246 -6.35 24.83 3.80
C SER A 246 -6.71 23.55 4.58
N PRO A 247 -6.74 22.36 3.94
CA PRO A 247 -7.12 21.12 4.60
C PRO A 247 -6.30 20.79 5.86
N LEU A 248 -4.98 20.98 5.82
CA LEU A 248 -4.11 20.70 6.98
C LEU A 248 -4.39 21.65 8.14
N ARG A 249 -4.58 22.95 7.86
CA ARG A 249 -4.94 23.93 8.89
C ARG A 249 -6.36 23.70 9.43
N ALA A 250 -7.27 23.13 8.64
CA ALA A 250 -8.57 22.70 9.14
C ALA A 250 -8.41 21.58 10.18
N LEU A 251 -7.59 20.56 9.90
CA LEU A 251 -7.26 19.51 10.88
C LEU A 251 -6.56 20.08 12.13
N GLN A 252 -5.71 21.11 11.97
CA GLN A 252 -5.11 21.82 13.10
C GLN A 252 -6.17 22.47 14.00
N LYS A 253 -7.12 23.20 13.41
CA LYS A 253 -8.22 23.86 14.15
C LYS A 253 -9.12 22.85 14.86
N MET A 254 -9.28 21.66 14.31
CA MET A 254 -10.01 20.54 14.92
C MET A 254 -9.21 19.84 16.04
N GLY A 255 -7.92 20.17 16.23
CA GLY A 255 -7.06 19.54 17.24
C GLY A 255 -6.51 18.17 16.86
N ILE A 256 -6.47 17.84 15.56
CA ILE A 256 -6.17 16.49 15.07
C ILE A 256 -4.68 16.30 14.71
N LEU A 257 -3.93 17.40 14.56
CA LEU A 257 -2.49 17.33 14.30
C LEU A 257 -1.76 16.76 15.51
N SER A 258 -1.36 15.50 15.40
CA SER A 258 -0.67 14.74 16.43
C SER A 258 0.33 13.78 15.80
N LYS A 259 1.21 13.18 16.62
CA LYS A 259 2.13 12.12 16.19
C LYS A 259 1.46 10.83 15.70
N ARG A 260 0.13 10.76 15.73
CA ARG A 260 -0.66 9.68 15.14
C ARG A 260 -1.01 9.94 13.68
N LEU A 261 -1.06 11.20 13.26
CA LEU A 261 -1.53 11.56 11.93
C LEU A 261 -0.46 11.22 10.87
N VAL A 262 -0.87 10.45 9.87
CA VAL A 262 -0.08 10.12 8.67
C VAL A 262 -0.82 10.69 7.46
N VAL A 263 -0.16 11.61 6.76
CA VAL A 263 -0.71 12.27 5.57
C VAL A 263 -0.38 11.46 4.32
N ILE A 264 -1.40 11.19 3.51
CA ILE A 264 -1.30 10.57 2.19
C ILE A 264 -1.42 11.66 1.12
N ASN A 265 -0.53 11.61 0.13
CA ASN A 265 -0.30 12.56 -0.95
C ASN A 265 0.32 13.89 -0.48
N GLY A 266 -0.47 14.81 0.09
CA GLY A 266 0.02 16.14 0.46
C GLY A 266 0.49 16.96 -0.75
N THR A 267 -0.18 16.80 -1.90
CA THR A 267 0.26 17.35 -3.18
C THR A 267 0.35 18.88 -3.17
N HIS A 268 -0.70 19.51 -2.67
CA HIS A 268 -0.91 20.95 -2.70
C HIS A 268 -0.69 21.58 -1.31
N LEU A 269 0.24 21.03 -0.52
CA LEU A 269 0.67 21.68 0.72
C LEU A 269 1.43 22.98 0.42
N GLU A 270 1.13 24.01 1.19
CA GLU A 270 1.86 25.27 1.17
C GLU A 270 3.25 25.14 1.83
N ASP A 271 4.19 26.01 1.50
CA ASP A 271 5.56 25.94 2.02
C ASP A 271 5.62 25.99 3.57
N GLU A 272 4.75 26.78 4.20
CA GLU A 272 4.66 26.90 5.66
C GLU A 272 4.03 25.68 6.33
N GLU A 273 3.31 24.84 5.58
CA GLU A 273 2.61 23.66 6.11
C GLU A 273 3.54 22.46 6.31
N PHE A 274 4.68 22.39 5.59
CA PHE A 274 5.65 21.33 5.80
C PHE A 274 6.23 21.35 7.23
N GLY A 275 6.42 22.53 7.82
CA GLY A 275 6.83 22.64 9.23
C GLY A 275 5.84 21.96 10.18
N MET A 276 4.54 21.97 9.86
CA MET A 276 3.51 21.29 10.65
C MET A 276 3.59 19.78 10.50
N LEU A 277 3.89 19.27 9.30
CA LEU A 277 4.12 17.83 9.05
C LEU A 277 5.37 17.32 9.80
N ARG A 278 6.45 18.11 9.83
CA ARG A 278 7.69 17.76 10.54
C ARG A 278 7.45 17.47 12.03
N GLU A 279 6.59 18.27 12.68
CA GLU A 279 6.22 18.08 14.10
C GLU A 279 5.40 16.80 14.35
N LEU A 280 4.82 16.18 13.31
CA LEU A 280 4.11 14.89 13.45
C LEU A 280 5.08 13.71 13.61
N GLU A 281 6.36 13.88 13.25
CA GLU A 281 7.40 12.84 13.29
C GLU A 281 6.99 11.55 12.54
N ASN A 282 6.13 11.68 11.53
CA ASN A 282 5.67 10.59 10.68
C ASN A 282 6.15 10.78 9.24
N PRO A 283 6.32 9.68 8.50
CA PRO A 283 6.49 9.78 7.07
C PRO A 283 5.23 10.35 6.40
N ALA A 284 5.43 11.13 5.33
CA ALA A 284 4.37 11.39 4.36
C ALA A 284 4.31 10.23 3.36
N ILE A 285 3.12 9.71 3.08
CA ILE A 285 2.91 8.66 2.08
C ILE A 285 2.69 9.31 0.72
N VAL A 286 3.53 9.00 -0.26
CA VAL A 286 3.48 9.54 -1.62
C VAL A 286 3.11 8.43 -2.61
N CYS A 287 2.14 8.70 -3.49
CA CYS A 287 1.61 7.72 -4.45
C CYS A 287 1.89 8.16 -5.89
N PRO A 288 3.15 8.14 -6.34
CA PRO A 288 3.58 8.86 -7.54
C PRO A 288 2.89 8.33 -8.81
N THR A 289 2.77 7.02 -8.99
CA THR A 289 2.14 6.47 -10.20
C THR A 289 0.64 6.73 -10.25
N ALA A 290 -0.04 6.73 -9.11
CA ALA A 290 -1.46 7.03 -9.03
C ALA A 290 -1.73 8.49 -9.40
N SER A 291 -0.93 9.45 -8.92
CA SER A 291 -1.04 10.86 -9.35
C SER A 291 -0.77 11.02 -10.85
N LEU A 292 0.35 10.46 -11.33
CA LEU A 292 0.74 10.57 -12.74
C LEU A 292 -0.27 9.92 -13.69
N ALA A 293 -0.83 8.76 -13.33
CA ALA A 293 -1.81 8.06 -14.15
C ALA A 293 -3.13 8.82 -14.28
N ARG A 294 -3.49 9.64 -13.27
CA ARG A 294 -4.69 10.49 -13.31
C ARG A 294 -4.47 11.82 -14.04
N GLY A 295 -3.20 12.16 -14.31
CA GLY A 295 -2.83 13.49 -14.78
C GLY A 295 -2.94 14.55 -13.69
N ASP A 296 -2.88 14.15 -12.42
CA ASP A 296 -2.88 15.06 -11.28
C ASP A 296 -1.48 15.65 -11.08
N ASP A 297 -1.40 16.73 -10.29
CA ASP A 297 -0.13 17.32 -9.90
C ASP A 297 0.72 16.36 -9.06
N PHE A 298 2.03 16.57 -9.14
CA PHE A 298 3.00 15.74 -8.44
C PHE A 298 3.26 16.27 -7.03
N PRO A 299 3.29 15.44 -5.98
CA PRO A 299 3.52 15.92 -4.63
C PRO A 299 4.82 16.70 -4.48
N ASN A 300 4.79 17.81 -3.74
CA ASN A 300 5.95 18.66 -3.48
C ASN A 300 6.96 17.95 -2.54
N THR A 301 7.65 16.98 -3.13
CA THR A 301 8.63 16.11 -2.52
C THR A 301 9.86 16.91 -2.07
N LEU A 302 10.17 18.02 -2.74
CA LEU A 302 11.25 18.90 -2.30
C LEU A 302 10.93 19.58 -0.96
N GLY A 303 9.68 19.98 -0.74
CA GLY A 303 9.23 20.49 0.56
C GLY A 303 9.45 19.44 1.66
N LEU A 304 9.10 18.18 1.40
CA LEU A 304 9.34 17.06 2.33
C LEU A 304 10.83 16.87 2.62
N ILE A 305 11.68 16.86 1.59
CA ILE A 305 13.14 16.71 1.75
C ILE A 305 13.74 17.90 2.52
N ARG A 306 13.34 19.12 2.19
CA ARG A 306 13.85 20.36 2.81
C ARG A 306 13.57 20.40 4.30
N GLU A 307 12.38 19.97 4.72
CA GLU A 307 11.97 19.91 6.13
C GLU A 307 12.33 18.57 6.81
N GLU A 308 13.14 17.73 6.16
CA GLU A 308 13.59 16.43 6.69
C GLU A 308 12.43 15.49 7.09
N ILE A 309 11.29 15.61 6.41
CA ILE A 309 10.12 14.73 6.61
C ILE A 309 10.38 13.41 5.89
N PRO A 310 10.33 12.25 6.59
CA PRO A 310 10.50 10.97 5.94
C PRO A 310 9.45 10.74 4.86
N ILE A 311 9.82 10.03 3.80
CA ILE A 311 8.90 9.71 2.70
C ILE A 311 8.69 8.21 2.69
N ALA A 312 7.45 7.78 2.58
CA ALA A 312 7.10 6.41 2.24
C ALA A 312 6.37 6.41 0.89
N VAL A 313 6.59 5.38 0.06
CA VAL A 313 5.90 5.28 -1.24
C VAL A 313 4.87 4.16 -1.23
N ALA A 314 3.78 4.36 -1.99
CA ALA A 314 2.67 3.43 -2.01
C ALA A 314 1.99 3.37 -3.38
N SER A 315 1.31 2.26 -3.68
CA SER A 315 0.68 2.04 -4.99
C SER A 315 -0.71 2.68 -5.12
N SER A 316 -1.39 2.97 -4.01
CA SER A 316 -2.77 3.52 -3.98
C SER A 316 -3.75 2.71 -4.87
N THR A 317 -4.49 3.39 -5.76
CA THR A 317 -5.49 2.83 -6.68
C THR A 317 -4.85 2.07 -7.86
N ILE A 318 -4.57 0.78 -7.65
CA ILE A 318 -3.91 -0.08 -8.64
C ILE A 318 -4.73 -0.39 -9.90
N GLY A 319 -6.02 -0.05 -9.91
CA GLY A 319 -6.86 -0.11 -11.10
C GLY A 319 -6.56 0.95 -12.15
N MET A 320 -5.88 2.03 -11.77
CA MET A 320 -5.63 3.19 -12.64
C MET A 320 -4.18 3.25 -13.12
N SER A 321 -3.22 3.17 -12.20
CA SER A 321 -1.80 3.17 -12.57
C SER A 321 -1.34 1.84 -13.17
N ASN A 322 -2.04 0.75 -12.86
CA ASN A 322 -1.63 -0.63 -13.14
C ASN A 322 -0.25 -1.02 -12.55
N VAL A 323 0.33 -0.15 -11.72
CA VAL A 323 1.57 -0.38 -10.99
C VAL A 323 1.24 -0.88 -9.59
N TYR A 324 2.01 -1.87 -9.13
CA TYR A 324 1.76 -2.55 -7.86
C TYR A 324 3.05 -2.93 -7.11
N ALA A 325 4.21 -2.69 -7.71
CA ALA A 325 5.51 -2.99 -7.10
C ALA A 325 6.08 -1.73 -6.45
N VAL A 326 6.35 -1.80 -5.15
CA VAL A 326 6.96 -0.70 -4.37
C VAL A 326 8.25 -0.15 -5.03
N PRO A 327 9.17 -0.98 -5.55
CA PRO A 327 10.33 -0.47 -6.30
C PRO A 327 9.98 0.39 -7.50
N THR A 328 8.91 0.05 -8.22
CA THR A 328 8.44 0.82 -9.35
C THR A 328 7.90 2.18 -8.89
N GLU A 329 7.19 2.26 -7.75
CA GLU A 329 6.83 3.55 -7.16
C GLU A 329 8.07 4.40 -6.82
N ILE A 330 9.12 3.80 -6.25
CA ILE A 330 10.39 4.50 -5.97
C ILE A 330 11.02 5.03 -7.28
N GLN A 331 11.06 4.20 -8.33
CA GLN A 331 11.57 4.60 -9.65
C GLN A 331 10.81 5.81 -10.19
N TRP A 332 9.48 5.76 -10.18
CA TRP A 332 8.64 6.84 -10.71
C TRP A 332 8.78 8.12 -9.90
N LEU A 333 8.85 8.04 -8.58
CA LEU A 333 9.09 9.21 -7.73
C LEU A 333 10.43 9.86 -8.07
N GLU A 334 11.51 9.08 -8.06
CA GLU A 334 12.85 9.58 -8.31
C GLU A 334 12.99 10.13 -9.73
N PHE A 335 12.56 9.40 -10.77
CA PHE A 335 12.71 9.85 -12.16
C PHE A 335 11.88 11.09 -12.47
N SER A 336 10.69 11.21 -11.88
CA SER A 336 9.88 12.42 -11.99
C SER A 336 10.61 13.61 -11.38
N GLN A 337 11.15 13.45 -10.16
CA GLN A 337 11.92 14.49 -9.50
C GLN A 337 13.20 14.86 -10.27
N ARG A 338 13.93 13.88 -10.82
CA ARG A 338 15.10 14.17 -11.68
C ARG A 338 14.72 15.00 -12.89
N SER A 339 13.60 14.68 -13.53
CA SER A 339 13.11 15.40 -14.70
C SER A 339 12.71 16.84 -14.35
N LEU A 340 12.04 17.04 -13.22
CA LEU A 340 11.63 18.37 -12.75
C LEU A 340 12.86 19.22 -12.34
N GLN A 341 13.79 18.63 -11.59
CA GLN A 341 14.95 19.34 -11.02
C GLN A 341 16.17 19.41 -11.94
N LYS A 342 16.15 18.71 -13.07
CA LYS A 342 17.27 18.59 -14.02
C LYS A 342 18.58 18.13 -13.35
N THR A 343 18.48 17.30 -12.32
CA THR A 343 19.61 16.72 -11.59
C THR A 343 19.34 15.27 -11.23
N MET A 344 20.38 14.47 -10.98
CA MET A 344 20.24 13.08 -10.52
C MET A 344 20.27 13.01 -8.98
N ASN A 345 19.77 11.89 -8.43
CA ASN A 345 19.77 11.59 -7.00
C ASN A 345 19.05 12.67 -6.18
N VAL A 346 17.76 12.90 -6.48
CA VAL A 346 16.97 13.96 -5.82
C VAL A 346 16.48 13.49 -4.46
N LEU A 347 15.95 12.26 -4.38
CA LEU A 347 15.45 11.66 -3.13
C LEU A 347 16.57 11.13 -2.22
N CYS A 348 17.79 11.06 -2.72
CA CYS A 348 18.94 10.57 -1.97
C CYS A 348 19.77 11.75 -1.55
N SER A 349 20.18 11.80 -0.27
CA SER A 349 21.39 12.56 0.03
C SER A 349 22.50 11.98 -0.85
N GLN A 350 23.34 12.83 -1.46
CA GLN A 350 24.34 12.40 -2.46
C GLN A 350 25.31 11.31 -1.94
N THR A 351 25.28 11.00 -0.64
CA THR A 351 26.13 10.04 0.05
C THR A 351 25.45 8.74 0.48
N ASP A 352 24.11 8.64 0.49
CA ASP A 352 23.42 7.46 1.02
C ASP A 352 22.20 7.02 0.18
N ILE A 353 22.37 5.98 -0.61
CA ILE A 353 21.27 5.38 -1.40
C ILE A 353 20.34 4.52 -0.53
N ASN A 354 20.73 4.18 0.70
CA ASN A 354 19.86 3.43 1.59
C ASN A 354 18.53 4.16 1.80
N SER A 355 18.52 5.49 1.65
CA SER A 355 17.31 6.31 1.72
C SER A 355 16.23 5.87 0.73
N LEU A 356 16.56 5.46 -0.51
CA LEU A 356 15.56 4.97 -1.46
C LEU A 356 14.91 3.67 -1.00
N TRP A 357 15.69 2.79 -0.40
CA TRP A 357 15.17 1.54 0.13
C TRP A 357 14.22 1.80 1.30
N GLU A 358 14.55 2.77 2.16
CA GLU A 358 13.74 3.14 3.33
C GLU A 358 12.32 3.60 2.95
N LEU A 359 12.14 4.22 1.78
CA LEU A 359 10.83 4.62 1.25
C LEU A 359 9.83 3.47 1.15
N GLY A 360 10.31 2.27 0.81
CA GLY A 360 9.50 1.06 0.69
C GLY A 360 9.63 0.08 1.85
N SER A 361 10.36 0.45 2.90
CA SER A 361 10.72 -0.45 4.00
C SER A 361 10.58 0.23 5.37
N THR A 362 11.64 0.80 5.93
CA THR A 362 11.64 1.40 7.28
C THR A 362 10.63 2.55 7.43
N ASN A 363 10.54 3.46 6.47
CA ASN A 363 9.57 4.57 6.53
C ASN A 363 8.14 4.02 6.35
N ALA A 364 7.94 3.12 5.39
CA ALA A 364 6.66 2.46 5.17
C ALA A 364 6.18 1.65 6.40
N ALA A 365 7.10 0.98 7.11
CA ALA A 365 6.79 0.28 8.36
C ALA A 365 6.28 1.25 9.43
N SER A 366 6.98 2.38 9.62
CA SER A 366 6.62 3.40 10.59
C SER A 366 5.26 4.03 10.29
N ALA A 367 4.88 4.16 9.02
CA ALA A 367 3.55 4.64 8.63
C ALA A 367 2.41 3.71 9.07
N LEU A 368 2.70 2.42 9.33
CA LEU A 368 1.73 1.37 9.68
C LEU A 368 1.86 0.85 11.13
N ASP A 369 2.55 1.57 12.01
CA ASP A 369 2.91 1.10 13.36
C ASP A 369 3.69 -0.23 13.37
N LEU A 370 4.29 -0.63 12.25
CA LEU A 370 5.12 -1.83 12.18
C LEU A 370 6.52 -1.51 12.68
N ASN A 371 7.24 -2.52 13.19
CA ASN A 371 8.60 -2.33 13.69
C ASN A 371 9.51 -1.87 12.53
N PRO A 372 10.08 -0.64 12.58
CA PRO A 372 10.96 -0.14 11.53
C PRO A 372 12.32 -0.84 11.50
N ALA A 373 12.68 -1.54 12.58
CA ALA A 373 13.87 -2.37 12.70
C ALA A 373 13.64 -3.75 12.03
N LEU A 374 13.53 -3.71 10.71
CA LEU A 374 13.36 -4.88 9.86
C LEU A 374 14.59 -5.80 9.95
N LEU A 375 14.35 -7.12 9.92
CA LEU A 375 15.39 -8.14 10.08
C LEU A 375 16.29 -7.90 11.29
N MET A 376 15.69 -8.00 12.48
CA MET A 376 16.39 -7.94 13.76
C MET A 376 15.88 -9.09 14.66
N PRO A 377 16.69 -9.57 15.61
CA PRO A 377 16.22 -10.51 16.63
C PRO A 377 14.96 -9.99 17.34
N GLY A 378 13.95 -10.85 17.50
CA GLY A 378 12.64 -10.52 18.06
C GLY A 378 11.61 -10.04 17.04
N SER A 379 12.02 -9.65 15.81
CA SER A 379 11.09 -9.27 14.76
C SER A 379 10.51 -10.49 14.04
N PRO A 380 9.29 -10.40 13.46
CA PRO A 380 8.78 -11.38 12.52
C PRO A 380 9.75 -11.63 11.37
N ALA A 381 9.82 -12.88 10.91
CA ALA A 381 10.53 -13.26 9.71
C ALA A 381 9.74 -12.82 8.47
N ASP A 382 9.86 -11.54 8.13
CA ASP A 382 9.27 -10.90 6.95
C ASP A 382 10.42 -10.52 5.98
N PHE A 383 10.80 -11.44 5.11
CA PHE A 383 11.92 -11.26 4.18
C PHE A 383 11.63 -11.86 2.81
N MET A 384 12.37 -11.39 1.81
CA MET A 384 12.35 -11.95 0.47
C MET A 384 13.73 -12.39 0.01
N LEU A 385 13.74 -13.30 -0.96
CA LEU A 385 14.93 -13.72 -1.69
C LEU A 385 14.83 -13.24 -3.12
N ILE A 386 15.88 -12.57 -3.58
CA ILE A 386 15.99 -12.07 -4.95
C ILE A 386 17.13 -12.80 -5.63
N ARG A 387 16.87 -13.36 -6.81
CA ARG A 387 17.92 -14.01 -7.60
C ARG A 387 18.76 -12.93 -8.29
N ILE A 388 20.06 -12.96 -8.04
CA ILE A 388 21.01 -12.01 -8.64
C ILE A 388 21.82 -12.64 -9.77
N SER A 389 21.71 -13.95 -10.01
CA SER A 389 22.35 -14.57 -11.18
C SER A 389 21.68 -14.20 -12.51
N ASP A 390 20.45 -13.67 -12.47
CA ASP A 390 19.70 -13.27 -13.66
C ASP A 390 20.39 -12.13 -14.42
N VAL A 391 20.22 -12.11 -15.74
CA VAL A 391 20.91 -11.14 -16.63
C VAL A 391 20.53 -9.68 -16.30
N GLY A 392 19.34 -9.44 -15.77
CA GLY A 392 18.89 -8.12 -15.29
C GLY A 392 19.75 -7.51 -14.19
N PHE A 393 20.45 -8.34 -13.40
CA PHE A 393 21.37 -7.92 -12.34
C PHE A 393 22.85 -7.86 -12.77
N ARG A 394 23.14 -8.01 -14.06
CA ARG A 394 24.51 -7.96 -14.58
C ARG A 394 24.83 -6.58 -15.18
N PRO A 395 26.08 -6.08 -15.04
CA PRO A 395 27.17 -6.64 -14.24
C PRO A 395 26.97 -6.42 -12.74
N HIS A 396 27.68 -7.17 -11.89
CA HIS A 396 27.72 -6.90 -10.46
C HIS A 396 28.80 -5.85 -10.17
N PHE A 397 28.39 -4.66 -9.73
CA PHE A 397 29.30 -3.70 -9.11
C PHE A 397 29.66 -4.14 -7.68
N ASN A 398 30.57 -3.43 -7.01
CA ASN A 398 30.94 -3.74 -5.64
C ASN A 398 29.69 -3.74 -4.74
N TYR A 399 29.40 -4.88 -4.11
CA TYR A 399 28.21 -5.10 -3.29
C TYR A 399 28.19 -4.31 -1.98
N ASN A 400 29.34 -3.76 -1.57
CA ASN A 400 29.46 -2.91 -0.38
C ASN A 400 29.37 -1.41 -0.72
N ASP A 401 28.88 -1.08 -1.91
CA ASP A 401 28.70 0.29 -2.38
C ASP A 401 27.23 0.49 -2.79
N ASN A 402 26.76 1.72 -2.58
CA ASN A 402 25.47 2.26 -3.03
C ASN A 402 25.07 1.87 -4.47
N ARG A 403 26.03 1.58 -5.35
CA ARG A 403 25.77 1.10 -6.71
C ARG A 403 24.94 -0.19 -6.78
N PHE A 404 25.04 -1.09 -5.80
CA PHE A 404 24.28 -2.33 -5.82
C PHE A 404 22.79 -2.11 -5.54
N LEU A 405 22.45 -1.30 -4.54
CA LEU A 405 21.05 -0.90 -4.28
C LEU A 405 20.45 -0.10 -5.43
N ASN A 406 21.25 0.76 -6.07
CA ASN A 406 20.83 1.45 -7.28
C ASN A 406 20.40 0.47 -8.38
N GLN A 407 21.21 -0.56 -8.64
CA GLN A 407 20.89 -1.58 -9.63
C GLN A 407 19.64 -2.38 -9.25
N LEU A 408 19.45 -2.68 -7.96
CA LEU A 408 18.27 -3.35 -7.46
C LEU A 408 17.00 -2.51 -7.67
N VAL A 409 17.01 -1.26 -7.20
CA VAL A 409 15.84 -0.37 -7.23
C VAL A 409 15.50 -0.01 -8.67
N TYR A 410 16.46 0.47 -9.47
CA TYR A 410 16.20 0.91 -10.84
C TYR A 410 16.13 -0.24 -11.87
N GLY A 411 16.65 -1.41 -11.52
CA GLY A 411 16.56 -2.62 -12.35
C GLY A 411 15.29 -3.43 -12.12
N TRP A 412 14.52 -3.14 -11.06
CA TRP A 412 13.31 -3.88 -10.74
C TRP A 412 12.36 -3.98 -11.96
N GLY A 413 11.85 -5.19 -12.22
CA GLY A 413 11.01 -5.48 -13.39
C GLY A 413 11.79 -5.86 -14.67
N ASN A 414 13.05 -5.47 -14.81
CA ASN A 414 13.91 -5.84 -15.95
C ASN A 414 14.63 -7.17 -15.71
N GLN A 415 13.87 -8.26 -15.52
CA GLN A 415 14.39 -9.59 -15.15
C GLN A 415 15.05 -9.67 -13.77
N VAL A 416 14.81 -8.66 -12.94
CA VAL A 416 15.01 -8.69 -11.49
C VAL A 416 13.76 -9.29 -10.88
N HIS A 417 13.85 -10.52 -10.39
CA HIS A 417 12.70 -11.22 -9.82
C HIS A 417 12.96 -11.67 -8.38
N MET A 418 12.01 -11.34 -7.52
CA MET A 418 11.86 -11.99 -6.23
C MET A 418 11.44 -13.44 -6.47
N THR A 419 12.16 -14.39 -5.89
CA THR A 419 11.88 -15.82 -6.03
C THR A 419 11.16 -16.37 -4.81
N HIS A 420 11.38 -15.80 -3.63
CA HIS A 420 10.70 -16.24 -2.42
C HIS A 420 10.28 -15.05 -1.57
N LEU A 421 9.13 -15.19 -0.91
CA LEU A 421 8.63 -14.26 0.08
C LEU A 421 8.18 -15.05 1.31
N MET A 422 8.78 -14.71 2.45
CA MET A 422 8.41 -15.21 3.76
C MET A 422 7.72 -14.10 4.55
N ILE A 423 6.58 -14.43 5.17
CA ILE A 423 5.79 -13.53 6.02
C ILE A 423 5.46 -14.29 7.30
N GLN A 424 5.83 -13.75 8.47
CA GLN A 424 5.65 -14.36 9.77
C GLN A 424 6.15 -15.83 9.79
N GLY A 425 7.31 -16.08 9.18
CA GLY A 425 7.91 -17.41 9.08
C GLY A 425 7.23 -18.39 8.11
N LYS A 426 6.15 -17.98 7.42
CA LYS A 426 5.45 -18.81 6.43
C LYS A 426 5.88 -18.43 5.01
N MET A 427 6.09 -19.44 4.18
CA MET A 427 6.42 -19.23 2.77
C MET A 427 5.14 -18.91 1.97
N VAL A 428 5.05 -17.67 1.49
CA VAL A 428 3.91 -17.15 0.71
C VAL A 428 4.18 -17.21 -0.78
N VAL A 429 5.41 -16.90 -1.20
CA VAL A 429 5.86 -17.08 -2.58
C VAL A 429 7.06 -18.00 -2.59
N LYS A 430 7.09 -19.02 -3.46
CA LYS A 430 8.19 -19.96 -3.61
C LYS A 430 8.52 -20.17 -5.08
N ASN A 431 9.79 -19.99 -5.44
CA ASN A 431 10.27 -20.04 -6.82
C ASN A 431 9.46 -19.15 -7.79
N GLY A 432 9.02 -17.97 -7.34
CA GLY A 432 8.21 -17.05 -8.13
C GLY A 432 6.73 -17.44 -8.27
N HIS A 433 6.29 -18.50 -7.59
CA HIS A 433 4.90 -18.94 -7.57
C HIS A 433 4.26 -18.68 -6.21
N LEU A 434 3.05 -18.13 -6.22
CA LEU A 434 2.24 -17.97 -5.02
C LEU A 434 1.87 -19.35 -4.44
N ASN A 435 1.94 -19.48 -3.12
CA ASN A 435 1.49 -20.68 -2.41
C ASN A 435 -0.02 -20.63 -2.13
N TYR A 436 -0.81 -20.28 -3.15
CA TYR A 436 -2.26 -20.16 -3.12
C TYR A 436 -2.80 -20.28 -4.55
N ASP A 437 -3.94 -20.94 -4.74
CA ASP A 437 -4.56 -21.11 -6.06
C ASP A 437 -5.54 -19.97 -6.37
N LEU A 438 -5.32 -19.28 -7.48
CA LEU A 438 -6.15 -18.16 -7.93
C LEU A 438 -7.13 -18.54 -9.02
N GLY A 439 -7.18 -19.80 -9.46
CA GLY A 439 -7.92 -20.23 -10.66
C GLY A 439 -9.38 -19.74 -10.70
N GLU A 440 -10.13 -19.94 -9.62
CA GLU A 440 -11.52 -19.49 -9.51
C GLU A 440 -11.63 -17.95 -9.52
N SER A 441 -10.73 -17.26 -8.81
CA SER A 441 -10.72 -15.80 -8.74
C SER A 441 -10.44 -15.18 -10.11
N VAL A 442 -9.47 -15.73 -10.84
CA VAL A 442 -9.16 -15.32 -12.22
C VAL A 442 -10.38 -15.51 -13.13
N GLN A 443 -11.00 -16.69 -13.10
CA GLN A 443 -12.18 -16.97 -13.91
C GLN A 443 -13.33 -15.99 -13.61
N LYS A 444 -13.57 -15.69 -12.34
CA LYS A 444 -14.63 -14.76 -11.90
C LYS A 444 -14.38 -13.33 -12.40
N THR A 445 -13.16 -12.83 -12.26
CA THR A 445 -12.80 -11.49 -12.74
C THR A 445 -12.84 -11.37 -14.26
N GLU A 446 -12.45 -12.41 -15.00
CA GLU A 446 -12.56 -12.44 -16.45
C GLU A 446 -14.03 -12.42 -16.90
N GLN A 447 -14.89 -13.21 -16.25
CA GLN A 447 -16.33 -13.19 -16.53
C GLN A 447 -16.94 -11.80 -16.33
N TRP A 448 -16.58 -11.11 -15.24
CA TRP A 448 -17.02 -9.75 -14.98
C TRP A 448 -16.52 -8.79 -16.06
N SER A 449 -15.23 -8.85 -16.40
CA SER A 449 -14.62 -7.99 -17.43
C SER A 449 -15.35 -8.13 -18.78
N GLN A 450 -15.57 -9.37 -19.22
CA GLN A 450 -16.31 -9.65 -20.46
C GLN A 450 -17.74 -9.12 -20.42
N ALA A 451 -18.37 -9.12 -19.24
CA ALA A 451 -19.73 -8.66 -19.08
C ALA A 451 -19.82 -7.12 -19.08
N VAL A 452 -18.85 -6.43 -18.48
CA VAL A 452 -18.69 -4.96 -18.59
C VAL A 452 -18.46 -4.56 -20.04
N LEU A 453 -17.53 -5.21 -20.75
CA LEU A 453 -17.24 -4.92 -22.16
C LEU A 453 -18.48 -5.06 -23.05
N ARG A 454 -19.20 -6.19 -22.95
CA ARG A 454 -20.47 -6.40 -23.68
C ARG A 454 -21.48 -5.29 -23.41
N SER A 455 -21.49 -4.78 -22.19
CA SER A 455 -22.46 -3.79 -21.79
C SER A 455 -22.05 -2.38 -22.24
N MET A 456 -20.74 -2.07 -22.26
CA MET A 456 -20.20 -0.87 -22.90
C MET A 456 -20.45 -0.86 -24.42
N GLU A 457 -20.27 -2.01 -25.10
CA GLU A 457 -20.56 -2.16 -26.53
C GLU A 457 -22.05 -1.92 -26.87
N LYS A 458 -22.96 -2.41 -26.02
CA LYS A 458 -24.40 -2.14 -26.18
C LYS A 458 -24.76 -0.67 -26.00
N SER A 459 -23.99 0.05 -25.19
CA SER A 459 -24.12 1.50 -25.00
C SER A 459 -23.35 2.32 -26.04
N ALA A 460 -22.50 1.68 -26.88
CA ALA A 460 -21.76 2.37 -27.94
C ALA A 460 -22.72 2.88 -29.03
N GLY A 461 -22.95 4.19 -29.05
CA GLY A 461 -23.98 4.86 -29.86
C GLY A 461 -24.97 5.67 -29.02
N LYS A 462 -24.92 5.54 -27.69
CA LYS A 462 -25.63 6.34 -26.70
C LYS A 462 -24.64 7.18 -25.89
N THR A 463 -25.05 8.33 -25.37
CA THR A 463 -24.18 9.25 -24.62
C THR A 463 -23.65 8.58 -23.36
N ALA A 464 -22.54 9.09 -22.81
CA ALA A 464 -21.84 8.52 -21.64
C ALA A 464 -22.70 8.41 -20.35
N GLU A 465 -23.94 8.89 -20.38
CA GLU A 465 -24.95 8.76 -19.32
C GLU A 465 -25.67 7.39 -19.32
N GLU A 466 -25.48 6.55 -20.34
CA GLU A 466 -26.18 5.26 -20.50
C GLU A 466 -25.27 4.04 -20.30
N LEU A 467 -24.16 4.20 -19.56
CA LEU A 467 -23.31 3.08 -19.17
C LEU A 467 -24.02 2.22 -18.09
N PRO A 468 -23.77 0.90 -18.08
CA PRO A 468 -24.57 -0.04 -17.31
C PRO A 468 -24.21 0.04 -15.83
N THR A 469 -25.22 0.28 -15.01
CA THR A 469 -25.15 0.33 -13.54
C THR A 469 -25.47 -1.02 -12.89
N GLU A 470 -25.87 -2.03 -13.68
CA GLU A 470 -26.24 -3.35 -13.18
C GLU A 470 -25.14 -4.37 -13.41
N THR A 471 -24.85 -5.17 -12.37
CA THR A 471 -24.04 -6.38 -12.49
C THR A 471 -24.70 -7.31 -13.50
N PRO A 472 -23.99 -7.76 -14.55
CA PRO A 472 -24.57 -8.72 -15.48
C PRO A 472 -24.88 -10.01 -14.71
N ARG A 473 -26.17 -10.36 -14.61
CA ARG A 473 -26.65 -11.57 -13.94
C ARG A 473 -26.14 -12.84 -14.59
#